data_AF-A0A8J9SQ43-F1
#
_entry.id   AF-A0A8J9SQ43-F1
#
_cell.length_a   1.000
_cell.length_b   1.000
_cell.length_c   1.000
_cell.angle_alpha   90.00
_cell.angle_beta   90.00
_cell.angle_gamma   90.00
#
_symmetry.space_group_name_H-M   'P 1'
#
loop_
_entity.id
_entity.type
_entity.pdbx_description
1 polymer ?
#
loop_
_entity_poly.entity_id
_entity_poly.type
_entity_poly.pdbx_seq_one_letter_code
_entity_poly.pdbx_strand_id
1 'polypeptide(L)'
;MTRWEVYKNEVESGHLQWGSTHTEAFFKENARMIEGSDGDFHLLKVLIALLSNHDEEVAAVACYDIGEFVRHYPNGRAIAKRLGAKDVVMPLIEHENVELQRHALQCVSKIMVNNWEYVK
;
A
#
# COMPACT_ATOMS: atom_id res chain seq x y z
N MET A 1 -5.09 22.50 4.08
CA MET A 1 -4.45 21.17 4.03
C MET A 1 -4.81 20.53 2.71
N THR A 2 -3.83 20.16 1.89
CA THR A 2 -4.06 19.45 0.62
C THR A 2 -4.43 17.99 0.89
N ARG A 3 -5.05 17.28 -0.08
CA ARG A 3 -5.33 15.84 0.05
C ARG A 3 -4.06 15.03 0.34
N TRP A 4 -2.93 15.44 -0.25
CA TRP A 4 -1.63 14.82 0.01
C TRP A 4 -1.16 15.02 1.46
N GLU A 5 -1.31 16.24 2.01
CA GLU A 5 -0.94 16.52 3.41
C GLU A 5 -1.79 15.72 4.39
N VAL A 6 -3.08 15.51 4.10
CA VAL A 6 -3.96 14.63 4.91
C VAL A 6 -3.42 13.21 4.88
N TYR A 7 -3.21 12.64 3.68
CA TYR A 7 -2.67 11.29 3.50
C TYR A 7 -1.34 11.08 4.23
N LYS A 8 -0.41 12.03 4.07
CA LYS A 8 0.89 11.99 4.72
C LYS A 8 0.75 11.93 6.24
N ASN A 9 -0.10 12.78 6.82
CA ASN A 9 -0.35 12.80 8.26
C ASN A 9 -1.02 11.51 8.76
N GLU A 10 -1.98 10.95 8.02
CA GLU A 10 -2.63 9.66 8.34
C GLU A 10 -1.57 8.55 8.43
N VAL A 11 -0.73 8.42 7.40
CA VAL A 11 0.35 7.42 7.35
C VAL A 11 1.37 7.62 8.46
N GLU A 12 1.91 8.84 8.64
CA GLU A 12 2.94 9.11 9.64
C GLU A 12 2.43 8.95 11.08
N SER A 13 1.14 9.22 11.32
CA SER A 13 0.53 9.00 12.63
C SER A 13 0.19 7.55 12.92
N GLY A 14 0.16 6.68 11.89
CA GLY A 14 -0.28 5.30 11.98
C GLY A 14 -1.79 5.10 12.12
N HIS A 15 -2.59 6.17 12.02
CA HIS A 15 -4.04 6.14 12.08
C HIS A 15 -4.61 6.21 10.66
N LEU A 16 -4.72 5.04 10.03
CA LEU A 16 -5.32 4.91 8.70
C LEU A 16 -6.80 4.61 8.83
N GLN A 17 -7.62 5.28 8.02
CA GLN A 17 -9.05 5.02 7.92
C GLN A 17 -9.49 5.15 6.48
N TRP A 18 -10.47 4.34 6.06
CA TRP A 18 -11.01 4.46 4.71
C TRP A 18 -11.54 5.87 4.46
N GLY A 19 -11.11 6.47 3.36
CA GLY A 19 -11.41 7.87 3.08
C GLY A 19 -10.98 8.30 1.68
N SER A 20 -11.15 9.59 1.40
CA SER A 20 -10.87 10.17 0.08
C SER A 20 -9.40 10.09 -0.36
N THR A 21 -8.49 9.82 0.57
CA THR A 21 -7.03 9.67 0.39
C THR A 21 -6.60 8.23 0.12
N HIS A 22 -7.43 7.23 0.43
CA HIS A 22 -7.14 5.81 0.23
C HIS A 22 -7.92 5.25 -0.96
N THR A 23 -7.69 5.81 -2.15
CA THR A 23 -8.44 5.47 -3.38
C THR A 23 -7.54 5.41 -4.61
N GLU A 24 -7.90 4.59 -5.61
CA GLU A 24 -7.18 4.53 -6.90
C GLU A 24 -7.01 5.92 -7.53
N ALA A 25 -8.05 6.78 -7.48
CA ALA A 25 -7.99 8.13 -8.00
C ALA A 25 -6.91 8.98 -7.30
N PHE A 26 -6.80 8.86 -5.97
CA PHE A 26 -5.72 9.51 -5.23
C PHE A 26 -4.34 9.02 -5.66
N PHE A 27 -4.15 7.70 -5.79
CA PHE A 27 -2.84 7.14 -6.15
C PHE A 27 -2.45 7.41 -7.61
N LYS A 28 -3.41 7.50 -8.54
CA LYS A 28 -3.16 7.96 -9.92
C LYS A 28 -2.50 9.34 -9.97
N GLU A 29 -2.93 10.23 -9.07
CA GLU A 29 -2.43 11.61 -9.01
C GLU A 29 -1.14 11.72 -8.18
N ASN A 30 -1.05 11.00 -7.06
CA ASN A 30 -0.08 11.30 -6.00
C ASN A 30 0.95 10.19 -5.73
N ALA A 31 0.89 9.01 -6.36
CA ALA A 31 1.80 7.90 -6.04
C ALA A 31 3.29 8.28 -6.16
N ARG A 32 3.64 9.19 -7.09
CA ARG A 32 5.02 9.70 -7.24
C ARG A 32 5.53 10.44 -6.01
N MET A 33 4.66 11.04 -5.22
CA MET A 33 5.04 11.81 -4.04
C MET A 33 5.52 10.91 -2.89
N ILE A 34 5.15 9.62 -2.90
CA ILE A 34 5.60 8.62 -1.90
C ILE A 34 7.13 8.41 -1.94
N GLU A 35 7.77 8.67 -3.08
CA GLU A 35 9.23 8.59 -3.22
C GLU A 35 9.97 9.51 -2.24
N GLY A 36 9.38 10.65 -1.89
CA GLY A 36 10.02 11.68 -1.06
C GLY A 36 11.12 12.44 -1.82
N SER A 37 11.61 13.52 -1.22
CA SER A 37 12.66 14.36 -1.84
C SER A 37 14.04 13.69 -1.89
N ASP A 38 14.26 12.71 -1.01
CA ASP A 38 15.50 11.94 -0.86
C ASP A 38 15.46 10.58 -1.60
N GLY A 39 14.30 10.21 -2.15
CA GLY A 39 14.11 8.92 -2.82
C GLY A 39 14.09 7.73 -1.86
N ASP A 40 13.88 7.95 -0.55
CA ASP A 40 13.95 6.89 0.45
C ASP A 40 12.65 6.08 0.58
N PHE A 41 11.55 6.55 -0.02
CA PHE A 41 10.23 5.92 0.10
C PHE A 41 9.77 5.75 1.56
N HIS A 42 10.03 6.77 2.40
CA HIS A 42 9.71 6.73 3.83
C HIS A 42 8.26 6.31 4.11
N LEU A 43 7.28 6.94 3.45
CA LEU A 43 5.86 6.61 3.67
C LEU A 43 5.53 5.17 3.30
N LEU A 44 6.16 4.60 2.25
CA LEU A 44 5.98 3.20 1.91
C LEU A 44 6.54 2.26 2.98
N LYS A 45 7.68 2.61 3.59
CA LYS A 45 8.23 1.84 4.73
C LYS A 45 7.31 1.89 5.94
N VAL A 46 6.70 3.05 6.21
CA VAL A 46 5.70 3.19 7.28
C VAL A 46 4.47 2.31 6.99
N LEU A 47 3.92 2.35 5.76
CA LEU A 47 2.83 1.45 5.36
C LEU A 47 3.19 -0.03 5.55
N ILE A 48 4.41 -0.45 5.19
CA ILE A 48 4.88 -1.83 5.38
C ILE A 48 4.91 -2.18 6.88
N ALA A 49 5.35 -1.28 7.75
CA ALA A 49 5.32 -1.51 9.19
C ALA A 49 3.88 -1.62 9.74
N LEU A 50 2.94 -0.83 9.20
CA LEU A 50 1.52 -0.84 9.59
C LEU A 50 0.78 -2.13 9.19
N LEU A 51 1.35 -2.98 8.33
CA LEU A 51 0.80 -4.31 8.05
C LEU A 51 0.76 -5.22 9.29
N SER A 52 1.59 -4.96 10.29
CA SER A 52 1.62 -5.69 11.57
C SER A 52 0.83 -4.99 12.69
N ASN A 53 -0.02 -4.02 12.35
CA ASN A 53 -0.86 -3.33 13.33
C ASN A 53 -1.89 -4.30 13.94
N HIS A 54 -2.19 -4.11 15.23
CA HIS A 54 -3.26 -4.85 15.92
C HIS A 54 -4.66 -4.45 15.43
N ASP A 55 -4.80 -3.23 14.91
CA ASP A 55 -6.00 -2.79 14.24
C ASP A 55 -6.03 -3.34 12.80
N GLU A 56 -6.91 -4.30 12.57
CA GLU A 56 -7.07 -5.00 11.29
C GLU A 56 -7.55 -4.05 10.18
N GLU A 57 -8.28 -2.98 10.50
CA GLU A 57 -8.70 -1.97 9.53
C GLU A 57 -7.49 -1.18 9.04
N VAL A 58 -6.61 -0.77 9.96
CA VAL A 58 -5.35 -0.09 9.60
C VAL A 58 -4.48 -0.98 8.71
N ALA A 59 -4.34 -2.26 9.06
CA ALA A 59 -3.59 -3.22 8.26
C ALA A 59 -4.22 -3.43 6.87
N ALA A 60 -5.56 -3.39 6.76
CA ALA A 60 -6.29 -3.54 5.51
C ALA A 60 -6.11 -2.34 4.59
N VAL A 61 -6.19 -1.12 5.14
CA VAL A 61 -5.89 0.12 4.40
C VAL A 61 -4.43 0.12 3.95
N ALA A 62 -3.49 -0.26 4.81
CA ALA A 62 -2.07 -0.36 4.44
C ALA A 62 -1.84 -1.36 3.29
N CYS A 63 -2.49 -2.54 3.32
CA CYS A 63 -2.46 -3.50 2.21
C CYS A 63 -2.94 -2.86 0.90
N TYR A 64 -4.07 -2.15 0.96
CA TYR A 64 -4.63 -1.48 -0.22
C TYR A 64 -3.69 -0.44 -0.79
N ASP A 65 -3.20 0.47 0.05
CA ASP A 65 -2.32 1.57 -0.33
C ASP A 65 -1.01 1.09 -0.97
N ILE A 66 -0.38 0.06 -0.39
CA ILE A 66 0.82 -0.55 -0.98
C ILE A 66 0.51 -1.10 -2.37
N GLY A 67 -0.64 -1.77 -2.53
CA GLY A 67 -1.09 -2.29 -3.81
C GLY A 67 -1.32 -1.18 -4.84
N GLU A 68 -1.93 -0.07 -4.45
CA GLU A 68 -2.16 1.09 -5.33
C GLU A 68 -0.85 1.81 -5.68
N PHE A 69 0.06 2.00 -4.73
CA PHE A 69 1.41 2.48 -5.02
C PHE A 69 2.10 1.60 -6.06
N VAL A 70 2.06 0.28 -5.88
CA VAL A 70 2.68 -0.68 -6.81
C VAL A 70 2.12 -0.56 -8.23
N ARG A 71 0.82 -0.28 -8.35
CA ARG A 71 0.11 -0.13 -9.64
C ARG A 71 0.40 1.22 -10.31
N HIS A 72 0.54 2.29 -9.53
CA HIS A 72 0.58 3.65 -10.05
C HIS A 72 1.96 4.31 -10.04
N TYR A 73 2.94 3.76 -9.32
CA TYR A 73 4.33 4.23 -9.34
C TYR A 73 5.19 3.46 -10.35
N PRO A 74 6.01 4.13 -11.19
CA PRO A 74 6.93 3.45 -12.10
C PRO A 74 7.89 2.50 -11.36
N ASN A 75 7.98 1.24 -11.78
CA ASN A 75 8.77 0.21 -11.09
C ASN A 75 8.33 -0.06 -9.63
N GLY A 76 7.11 0.31 -9.24
CA GLY A 76 6.60 0.13 -7.87
C GLY A 76 6.71 -1.31 -7.35
N ARG A 77 6.53 -2.32 -8.22
CA ARG A 77 6.73 -3.74 -7.87
C ARG A 77 8.15 -4.04 -7.38
N ALA A 78 9.17 -3.56 -8.10
CA ALA A 78 10.56 -3.80 -7.75
C ALA A 78 10.91 -3.10 -6.44
N ILE A 79 10.38 -1.90 -6.22
CA ILE A 79 10.58 -1.12 -4.98
C ILE A 79 9.92 -1.82 -3.80
N ALA A 80 8.64 -2.21 -3.91
CA ALA A 80 7.92 -2.92 -2.85
C ALA A 80 8.60 -4.25 -2.48
N LYS A 81 9.09 -5.02 -3.47
CA LYS A 81 9.87 -6.24 -3.24
C LYS A 81 11.20 -5.95 -2.53
N ARG A 82 11.95 -4.95 -2.99
CA ARG A 82 13.23 -4.54 -2.38
C ARG A 82 13.06 -4.12 -0.92
N LEU A 83 11.94 -3.48 -0.59
CA LEU A 83 11.62 -3.05 0.77
C LEU A 83 10.97 -4.15 1.64
N GLY A 84 10.79 -5.37 1.11
CA GLY A 84 10.27 -6.51 1.88
C GLY A 84 8.75 -6.57 2.02
N ALA A 85 7.98 -5.72 1.32
CA ALA A 85 6.53 -5.66 1.46
C ALA A 85 5.85 -7.02 1.22
N LYS A 86 6.32 -7.78 0.23
CA LYS A 86 5.78 -9.10 -0.10
C LYS A 86 5.81 -10.03 1.11
N ASP A 87 6.95 -10.10 1.80
CA ASP A 87 7.15 -11.07 2.87
C ASP A 87 6.29 -10.74 4.09
N VAL A 88 6.01 -9.45 4.31
CA VAL A 88 5.11 -8.98 5.38
C VAL A 88 3.62 -9.18 5.04
N VAL A 89 3.21 -8.99 3.78
CA VAL A 89 1.80 -9.19 3.37
C VAL A 89 1.44 -10.68 3.25
N MET A 90 2.39 -11.54 2.87
CA MET A 90 2.11 -12.96 2.60
C MET A 90 1.37 -13.69 3.73
N PRO A 91 1.74 -13.57 5.02
CA PRO A 91 0.98 -14.21 6.10
C PRO A 91 -0.47 -13.71 6.23
N LEU A 92 -0.75 -12.46 5.83
CA LEU A 92 -2.08 -11.85 5.93
C LEU A 92 -3.08 -12.43 4.91
N ILE A 93 -2.63 -13.15 3.89
CA ILE A 93 -3.52 -13.80 2.93
C ILE A 93 -4.31 -14.97 3.54
N GLU A 94 -3.92 -15.43 4.73
CA GLU A 94 -4.60 -16.47 5.51
C GLU A 94 -5.21 -15.89 6.81
N HIS A 95 -5.32 -14.57 6.92
CA HIS A 95 -5.88 -13.91 8.10
C HIS A 95 -7.36 -14.24 8.33
N GLU A 96 -7.80 -14.31 9.59
CA GLU A 96 -9.19 -14.64 9.95
C GLU A 96 -10.18 -13.53 9.58
N ASN A 97 -9.77 -12.27 9.72
CA ASN A 97 -10.51 -11.13 9.19
C ASN A 97 -10.56 -11.16 7.65
N VAL A 98 -11.77 -11.36 7.12
CA VAL A 98 -12.04 -11.52 5.68
C VAL A 98 -11.67 -10.27 4.86
N GLU A 99 -11.87 -9.07 5.39
CA GLU A 99 -11.55 -7.83 4.68
C GLU A 99 -10.03 -7.63 4.59
N LEU A 100 -9.30 -7.83 5.69
CA LEU A 100 -7.85 -7.81 5.70
C LEU A 100 -7.29 -8.86 4.74
N GLN A 101 -7.80 -10.09 4.81
CA GLN A 101 -7.42 -11.18 3.92
C GLN A 101 -7.61 -10.81 2.45
N ARG A 102 -8.77 -10.23 2.10
CA ARG A 102 -9.10 -9.80 0.74
C ARG A 102 -8.12 -8.73 0.25
N HIS A 103 -7.82 -7.74 1.07
CA HIS A 103 -6.87 -6.67 0.72
C HIS A 103 -5.43 -7.18 0.61
N ALA A 104 -5.01 -8.10 1.49
CA ALA A 104 -3.71 -8.74 1.42
C ALA A 104 -3.53 -9.53 0.11
N LEU A 105 -4.53 -10.35 -0.26
CA LEU A 105 -4.49 -11.14 -1.49
C LEU A 105 -4.39 -10.24 -2.75
N GLN A 106 -5.16 -9.15 -2.79
CA GLN A 106 -5.09 -8.17 -3.86
C GLN A 106 -3.72 -7.48 -3.92
N CYS A 107 -3.16 -7.10 -2.77
CA CYS A 107 -1.85 -6.48 -2.67
C CYS A 107 -0.73 -7.39 -3.19
N VAL A 108 -0.67 -8.65 -2.71
CA VAL A 108 0.31 -9.64 -3.18
C VAL A 108 0.18 -9.87 -4.68
N SER A 109 -1.05 -9.97 -5.20
CA SER A 109 -1.30 -10.13 -6.63
C SER A 109 -0.70 -8.97 -7.44
N LYS A 110 -0.89 -7.71 -7.01
CA LYS A 110 -0.32 -6.53 -7.67
C LYS A 110 1.21 -6.52 -7.62
N ILE A 111 1.81 -6.99 -6.52
CA ILE A 111 3.27 -7.11 -6.34
C ILE A 111 3.86 -8.20 -7.24
N MET A 112 3.18 -9.33 -7.39
CA MET A 112 3.72 -10.56 -7.99
C MET A 112 3.49 -10.68 -9.50
N VAL A 113 2.40 -10.13 -10.03
CA VAL A 113 2.08 -10.24 -11.46
C VAL A 113 3.10 -9.48 -12.29
N ASN A 114 3.86 -10.18 -13.14
CA ASN A 114 4.84 -9.56 -14.04
C ASN A 114 4.21 -9.10 -15.36
N ASN A 115 3.11 -9.72 -15.82
CA ASN A 115 2.44 -9.41 -17.09
C ASN A 115 0.92 -9.26 -16.92
N TRP A 116 0.39 -8.05 -17.11
CA TRP A 116 -1.05 -7.79 -17.18
C TRP A 116 -1.64 -8.07 -18.58
N GLU A 117 -0.83 -8.54 -19.55
CA GLU A 117 -1.28 -8.84 -20.92
C GLU A 117 -2.15 -10.11 -21.06
N TYR A 118 -2.37 -10.87 -19.97
CA TYR A 118 -3.10 -12.14 -20.02
C TYR A 118 -4.43 -12.17 -19.26
N VAL A 119 -4.93 -11.02 -18.80
CA VAL A 119 -6.31 -10.94 -18.29
C VAL A 119 -7.09 -9.96 -19.17
N LYS A 120 -7.56 -10.49 -20.31
CA LYS A 120 -8.63 -9.91 -21.12
C LYS A 120 -9.94 -10.56 -20.72
#